data_AF-A0A7Y9E4N8-F1
#
_entry.id   AF-A0A7Y9E4N8-F1
#
_cell.length_a   1.000
_cell.length_b   1.000
_cell.length_c   1.000
_cell.angle_alpha   90.00
_cell.angle_beta   90.00
_cell.angle_gamma   90.00
#
_symmetry.space_group_name_H-M   'P 1'
#
loop_
_entity.id
_entity.type
_entity.pdbx_description
1 polymer ?
#
loop_
_entity_poly.entity_id
_entity_poly.type
_entity_poly.pdbx_seq_one_letter_code
_entity_poly.pdbx_strand_id
1 'polypeptide(L)'
;MSGQNPGPTPSPTPGPTSGNRARRSARGRLSLDLVGVLAIVLPLVTLGAALLLHVDGVHRRAAQPTRTPLTSASIVCPAPLTGAPAAYLSTTRAGVEGKVALRSDDGRSSAHLAEGEVTTVRGGSGPLIATGTGDLAPGLVGARFGPSDHLAVTACRPTSPDQWFTGVGGAATHSSVLELVNPDAGPAVADVTVLGGTGQVDVAKLHGVSVAGHFSVQLDLSEVAPRRGDLALHVVSERGRIAASVLDGSDQLGGGAASQDWLAPQPAPTTDNYVLGLAPGSGTRILTLANDSEDEVRASIRFVTEDSVFAPEGVDEVRVPPQSATRVSLASALGARSADGVVGLEITSSAPVTATLRTLVGGDLSHSVAGPALRSGTSVIVPSGSKQVVVAGARGVGAVTVVARSASGRQLASTRTGVRPGRGAVVKVPARAALLQVTPQGTAVHAAVVVSGAGAAVIPLEDPVLNGLVPDVGPGLPR
;
A
#
# COMPACT_ATOMS: atom_id res chain seq x y z
N MET A 1 57.08 -5.43 -50.41
CA MET A 1 56.41 -5.16 -51.70
C MET A 1 55.72 -3.80 -51.57
N SER A 2 56.16 -2.87 -52.44
CA SER A 2 55.62 -1.56 -52.87
C SER A 2 54.68 -0.79 -51.92
N GLY A 3 54.94 0.47 -51.52
CA GLY A 3 55.46 1.61 -52.31
C GLY A 3 54.34 2.16 -53.19
N GLN A 4 53.81 3.37 -53.02
CA GLN A 4 54.45 4.63 -53.46
C GLN A 4 53.73 5.89 -52.90
N ASN A 5 54.57 6.84 -52.49
CA ASN A 5 54.41 8.31 -52.37
C ASN A 5 54.27 8.96 -53.79
N PRO A 6 54.31 10.31 -54.07
CA PRO A 6 54.74 11.48 -53.26
C PRO A 6 53.81 12.73 -53.37
N GLY A 7 53.83 13.75 -52.48
CA GLY A 7 54.78 14.89 -52.39
C GLY A 7 54.30 16.12 -53.22
N PRO A 8 54.82 17.37 -53.09
CA PRO A 8 55.66 17.99 -52.05
C PRO A 8 55.20 19.43 -51.60
N THR A 9 55.81 19.92 -50.52
CA THR A 9 55.94 21.33 -50.03
C THR A 9 56.91 22.16 -50.90
N PRO A 10 56.90 23.53 -50.93
CA PRO A 10 57.63 24.39 -49.94
C PRO A 10 57.03 25.84 -49.73
N SER A 11 57.06 26.43 -48.51
CA SER A 11 57.99 27.50 -47.97
C SER A 11 57.85 28.91 -48.62
N PRO A 12 58.36 30.06 -48.06
CA PRO A 12 58.84 30.42 -46.71
C PRO A 12 58.39 31.83 -46.17
N THR A 13 58.75 32.12 -44.91
CA THR A 13 58.86 33.41 -44.19
C THR A 13 59.91 34.37 -44.84
N PRO A 14 59.85 35.71 -44.67
CA PRO A 14 60.53 36.46 -43.58
C PRO A 14 59.72 37.71 -43.14
N GLY A 15 59.97 38.54 -42.13
CA GLY A 15 61.07 38.90 -41.23
C GLY A 15 60.79 40.35 -40.74
N PRO A 16 61.19 40.77 -39.53
CA PRO A 16 60.84 42.09 -38.97
C PRO A 16 61.86 43.17 -39.36
N THR A 17 61.42 44.41 -39.59
CA THR A 17 62.33 45.58 -39.61
C THR A 17 61.66 46.87 -39.15
N SER A 18 62.44 47.58 -38.33
CA SER A 18 62.29 48.90 -37.73
C SER A 18 62.21 50.05 -38.73
N GLY A 19 61.52 51.15 -38.39
CA GLY A 19 61.63 52.39 -39.16
C GLY A 19 60.87 53.61 -38.61
N ASN A 20 61.53 54.34 -37.71
CA ASN A 20 61.50 55.80 -37.50
C ASN A 20 60.19 56.61 -37.33
N ARG A 21 60.13 57.21 -36.13
CA ARG A 21 59.69 58.57 -35.75
C ARG A 21 59.41 59.54 -36.91
N ALA A 22 58.23 60.17 -36.86
CA ALA A 22 58.11 61.61 -37.02
C ALA A 22 56.91 62.14 -36.22
N ARG A 23 57.21 62.99 -35.23
CA ARG A 23 56.24 63.82 -34.51
C ARG A 23 55.50 64.70 -35.51
N ARG A 24 54.17 64.68 -35.49
CA ARG A 24 53.36 65.86 -35.81
C ARG A 24 52.33 66.04 -34.70
N SER A 25 52.62 67.02 -33.85
CA SER A 25 51.67 67.60 -32.92
C SER A 25 50.54 68.27 -33.73
N ALA A 26 49.38 67.62 -33.78
CA ALA A 26 48.14 68.31 -34.11
C ALA A 26 47.34 68.44 -32.80
N ARG A 27 47.40 69.62 -32.18
CA ARG A 27 46.43 70.04 -31.16
C ARG A 27 45.07 70.17 -31.84
N GLY A 28 44.37 69.05 -31.98
CA GLY A 28 42.95 69.01 -32.29
C GLY A 28 42.18 69.16 -30.99
N ARG A 29 41.56 70.32 -30.78
CA ARG A 29 40.59 70.52 -29.69
C ARG A 29 39.53 69.42 -29.84
N LEU A 30 39.42 68.53 -28.85
CA LEU A 30 38.29 67.62 -28.71
C LEU A 30 37.06 68.48 -28.41
N SER A 31 36.41 68.98 -29.47
CA SER A 31 35.00 69.31 -29.38
C SER A 31 34.29 68.01 -29.05
N LEU A 32 33.76 67.91 -27.84
CA LEU A 32 32.88 66.82 -27.44
C LEU A 32 31.68 66.85 -28.38
N ASP A 33 31.75 66.04 -29.43
CA ASP A 33 30.67 65.87 -30.37
C ASP A 33 29.51 65.21 -29.61
N LEU A 34 28.34 65.82 -29.68
CA LEU A 34 27.15 65.42 -28.93
C LEU A 34 26.84 63.93 -29.16
N VAL A 35 27.15 63.44 -30.37
CA VAL A 35 27.00 62.05 -30.78
C VAL A 35 27.91 61.10 -29.99
N GLY A 36 29.16 61.51 -29.72
CA GLY A 36 30.11 60.71 -28.93
C GLY A 36 29.73 60.64 -27.45
N VAL A 37 29.20 61.72 -26.89
CA VAL A 37 28.67 61.73 -25.52
C VAL A 37 27.44 60.83 -25.42
N LEU A 38 26.51 60.93 -26.37
CA LEU A 38 25.30 60.11 -26.37
C LEU A 38 25.62 58.61 -26.53
N ALA A 39 26.61 58.26 -27.36
CA ALA A 39 27.05 56.88 -27.56
C ALA A 39 27.61 56.21 -26.29
N ILE A 40 28.08 56.98 -25.31
CA ILE A 40 28.59 56.48 -24.03
C ILE A 40 27.52 56.56 -22.95
N VAL A 41 26.77 57.66 -22.90
CA VAL A 41 25.75 57.89 -21.87
C VAL A 41 24.58 56.95 -22.05
N LEU A 42 24.11 56.69 -23.27
CA LEU A 42 22.96 55.83 -23.51
C LEU A 42 23.18 54.37 -23.02
N PRO A 43 24.30 53.68 -23.34
CA PRO A 43 24.54 52.34 -22.82
C PRO A 43 24.79 52.33 -21.30
N LEU A 44 25.37 53.39 -20.72
CA LEU A 44 25.52 53.50 -19.27
C LEU A 44 24.18 53.73 -18.56
N VAL A 45 23.28 54.50 -19.15
CA VAL A 45 21.92 54.71 -18.63
C VAL A 45 21.08 53.45 -18.78
N THR A 46 21.19 52.71 -19.88
CA THR A 46 20.47 51.42 -20.01
C THR A 46 21.05 50.35 -19.11
N LEU A 47 22.37 50.29 -18.93
CA LEU A 47 23.01 49.38 -17.97
C LEU A 47 22.64 49.75 -16.53
N GLY A 48 22.63 51.05 -16.21
CA GLY A 48 22.17 51.57 -14.92
C GLY A 48 20.69 51.29 -14.67
N ALA A 49 19.83 51.45 -15.68
CA ALA A 49 18.42 51.09 -15.60
C ALA A 49 18.24 49.57 -15.44
N ALA A 50 19.03 48.74 -16.13
CA ALA A 50 19.02 47.29 -15.97
C ALA A 50 19.49 46.84 -14.58
N LEU A 51 20.45 47.55 -13.96
CA LEU A 51 20.89 47.33 -12.58
C LEU A 51 19.87 47.82 -11.53
N LEU A 52 19.08 48.85 -11.86
CA LEU A 52 17.99 49.35 -11.02
C LEU A 52 16.73 48.49 -11.12
N LEU A 53 16.56 47.74 -12.21
CA LEU A 53 15.61 46.64 -12.30
C LEU A 53 16.13 45.46 -11.48
N HIS A 54 16.02 45.58 -10.15
CA HIS A 54 15.95 44.40 -9.30
C HIS A 54 14.71 43.63 -9.73
N VAL A 55 14.89 42.71 -10.68
CA VAL A 55 13.97 41.60 -10.84
C VAL A 55 14.14 40.83 -9.55
N ASP A 56 13.31 41.13 -8.56
CA ASP A 56 13.14 40.26 -7.41
C ASP A 56 12.70 38.93 -8.00
N GLY A 57 13.69 38.08 -8.29
CA GLY A 57 13.46 36.68 -8.53
C GLY A 57 12.75 36.23 -7.28
N VAL A 58 11.44 36.04 -7.39
CA VAL A 58 10.64 35.49 -6.30
C VAL A 58 11.14 34.06 -6.17
N HIS A 59 12.23 33.88 -5.44
CA HIS A 59 12.64 32.61 -4.89
C HIS A 59 11.61 32.31 -3.80
N ARG A 60 10.42 31.90 -4.23
CA ARG A 60 9.49 31.20 -3.35
C ARG A 60 10.28 30.00 -2.86
N ARG A 61 10.59 30.00 -1.56
CA ARG A 61 11.00 28.78 -0.89
C ARG A 61 9.88 27.79 -1.13
N ALA A 62 10.20 26.64 -1.74
CA ALA A 62 9.25 25.54 -1.86
C ALA A 62 8.66 25.29 -0.47
N ALA A 63 7.36 25.57 -0.32
CA ALA A 63 6.70 25.32 0.94
C ALA A 63 6.51 23.80 1.09
N GLN A 64 6.59 23.29 2.32
CA GLN A 64 6.23 21.89 2.53
C GLN A 64 4.75 21.68 2.13
N PRO A 65 4.41 20.53 1.52
CA PRO A 65 3.04 20.23 1.13
C PRO A 65 2.08 20.42 2.30
N THR A 66 0.99 21.16 2.08
CA THR A 66 -0.01 21.39 3.12
C THR A 66 -1.02 20.24 3.12
N ARG A 67 -1.33 19.71 4.31
CA ARG A 67 -2.38 18.69 4.48
C ARG A 67 -3.74 19.35 4.29
N THR A 68 -4.52 18.81 3.38
CA THR A 68 -5.90 19.24 3.14
C THR A 68 -6.82 18.02 3.28
N PRO A 69 -8.00 18.14 3.92
CA PRO A 69 -8.96 17.04 3.95
C PRO A 69 -9.30 16.60 2.52
N LEU A 70 -9.54 15.30 2.34
CA LEU A 70 -9.93 14.77 1.03
C LEU A 70 -11.27 15.38 0.61
N THR A 71 -11.33 15.92 -0.61
CA THR A 71 -12.57 16.44 -1.21
C THR A 71 -13.32 15.35 -1.99
N SER A 72 -12.62 14.28 -2.36
CA SER A 72 -13.15 13.07 -2.97
C SER A 72 -12.30 11.89 -2.55
N ALA A 73 -12.94 10.77 -2.20
CA ALA A 73 -12.26 9.52 -1.88
C ALA A 73 -13.06 8.35 -2.44
N SER A 74 -12.37 7.37 -3.00
CA SER A 74 -12.96 6.16 -3.52
C SER A 74 -12.36 4.96 -2.83
N ILE A 75 -13.22 4.02 -2.42
CA ILE A 75 -12.82 2.69 -1.96
C ILE A 75 -13.33 1.66 -2.96
N VAL A 76 -12.57 0.59 -3.13
CA VAL A 76 -12.87 -0.52 -4.02
C VAL A 76 -13.09 -1.77 -3.18
N CYS A 77 -14.27 -2.35 -3.33
CA CYS A 77 -14.57 -3.68 -2.85
C CYS A 77 -14.32 -4.67 -3.99
N PRO A 78 -13.61 -5.79 -3.75
CA PRO A 78 -13.36 -6.79 -4.79
C PRO A 78 -14.66 -7.46 -5.27
N ALA A 79 -14.59 -8.31 -6.29
CA ALA A 79 -15.71 -9.16 -6.68
C ALA A 79 -16.26 -9.97 -5.47
N PRO A 80 -17.59 -10.15 -5.37
CA PRO A 80 -18.18 -10.95 -4.30
C PRO A 80 -17.87 -12.43 -4.46
N LEU A 81 -17.89 -13.15 -3.34
CA LEU A 81 -17.95 -14.60 -3.37
C LEU A 81 -19.34 -15.08 -3.80
N THR A 82 -19.39 -16.24 -4.45
CA THR A 82 -20.64 -16.90 -4.82
C THR A 82 -21.55 -17.06 -3.60
N GLY A 83 -22.80 -16.63 -3.71
CA GLY A 83 -23.76 -16.67 -2.59
C GLY A 83 -23.69 -15.48 -1.62
N ALA A 84 -22.75 -14.55 -1.79
CA ALA A 84 -22.59 -13.38 -0.91
C ALA A 84 -22.37 -12.06 -1.70
N PRO A 85 -23.38 -11.57 -2.44
CA PRO A 85 -23.23 -10.38 -3.31
C PRO A 85 -23.15 -9.04 -2.55
N ALA A 86 -23.49 -9.03 -1.26
CA ALA A 86 -23.58 -7.81 -0.48
C ALA A 86 -22.21 -7.15 -0.25
N ALA A 87 -22.21 -5.83 -0.23
CA ALA A 87 -21.15 -5.02 0.36
C ALA A 87 -21.74 -4.16 1.47
N TYR A 88 -20.88 -3.75 2.39
CA TYR A 88 -21.27 -2.98 3.57
C TYR A 88 -20.46 -1.70 3.56
N LEU A 89 -21.11 -0.56 3.78
CA LEU A 89 -20.49 0.76 3.74
C LEU A 89 -20.83 1.53 5.00
N SER A 90 -19.91 2.38 5.45
CA SER A 90 -20.12 3.30 6.56
C SER A 90 -19.26 4.55 6.38
N THR A 91 -19.63 5.62 7.09
CA THR A 91 -18.77 6.77 7.31
C THR A 91 -18.48 6.91 8.79
N THR A 92 -17.24 7.22 9.14
CA THR A 92 -16.79 7.29 10.54
C THR A 92 -16.46 8.71 10.96
N ARG A 93 -16.80 9.69 10.11
CA ARG A 93 -16.62 11.09 10.42
C ARG A 93 -17.80 11.61 11.23
N ALA A 94 -17.46 12.25 12.36
CA ALA A 94 -18.42 12.78 13.32
C ALA A 94 -19.44 13.73 12.67
N GLY A 95 -20.73 13.47 12.88
CA GLY A 95 -21.86 14.27 12.43
C GLY A 95 -22.12 14.25 10.93
N VAL A 96 -21.49 13.34 10.17
CA VAL A 96 -21.62 13.29 8.71
C VAL A 96 -22.69 12.28 8.29
N GLU A 97 -23.60 12.73 7.43
CA GLU A 97 -24.54 11.90 6.69
C GLU A 97 -24.66 12.39 5.25
N GLY A 98 -25.05 11.50 4.33
CA GLY A 98 -25.31 11.89 2.95
C GLY A 98 -25.16 10.76 1.94
N LYS A 99 -25.18 11.09 0.65
CA LYS A 99 -25.15 10.11 -0.43
C LYS A 99 -23.72 9.85 -0.92
N VAL A 100 -23.34 8.58 -1.01
CA VAL A 100 -22.15 8.13 -1.74
C VAL A 100 -22.54 7.60 -3.11
N ALA A 101 -21.70 7.86 -4.10
CA ALA A 101 -21.87 7.33 -5.44
C ALA A 101 -21.33 5.90 -5.51
N LEU A 102 -22.11 5.00 -6.10
CA LEU A 102 -21.75 3.59 -6.27
C LEU A 102 -21.62 3.28 -7.76
N ARG A 103 -20.64 2.44 -8.09
CA ARG A 103 -20.49 1.91 -9.43
C ARG A 103 -20.10 0.45 -9.36
N SER A 104 -20.83 -0.37 -10.10
CA SER A 104 -20.54 -1.79 -10.35
C SER A 104 -20.79 -2.12 -11.82
N ASP A 105 -20.65 -3.37 -12.17
CA ASP A 105 -21.08 -3.99 -13.43
C ASP A 105 -22.58 -3.80 -13.73
N ASP A 106 -23.43 -3.83 -12.71
CA ASP A 106 -24.87 -3.50 -12.82
C ASP A 106 -25.15 -2.02 -13.16
N GLY A 107 -24.13 -1.16 -13.15
CA GLY A 107 -24.23 0.25 -13.50
C GLY A 107 -23.96 1.19 -12.32
N ARG A 108 -24.57 2.39 -12.38
CA ARG A 108 -24.38 3.45 -11.38
C ARG A 108 -25.58 3.54 -10.45
N SER A 109 -25.31 3.68 -9.16
CA SER A 109 -26.33 3.87 -8.13
C SER A 109 -25.80 4.77 -7.01
N SER A 110 -26.56 4.91 -5.92
CA SER A 110 -26.13 5.67 -4.74
C SER A 110 -26.68 5.04 -3.48
N ALA A 111 -25.95 5.17 -2.37
CA ALA A 111 -26.41 4.79 -1.04
C ALA A 111 -26.33 5.96 -0.08
N HIS A 112 -27.26 6.03 0.86
CA HIS A 112 -27.20 6.99 1.96
C HIS A 112 -26.42 6.38 3.12
N LEU A 113 -25.41 7.10 3.61
CA LEU A 113 -24.61 6.73 4.77
C LEU A 113 -24.87 7.73 5.88
N ALA A 114 -24.86 7.25 7.11
CA ALA A 114 -24.88 8.04 8.33
C ALA A 114 -23.74 7.59 9.24
N GLU A 115 -23.20 8.53 10.04
CA GLU A 115 -22.09 8.23 10.95
C GLU A 115 -22.38 7.02 11.83
N GLY A 116 -21.46 6.05 11.80
CA GLY A 116 -21.49 4.91 12.71
C GLY A 116 -22.53 3.85 12.34
N GLU A 117 -23.40 4.10 11.37
CA GLU A 117 -24.33 3.12 10.81
C GLU A 117 -23.66 2.32 9.68
N VAL A 118 -24.05 1.06 9.54
CA VAL A 118 -23.59 0.18 8.47
C VAL A 118 -24.73 0.02 7.46
N THR A 119 -24.52 0.56 6.26
CA THR A 119 -25.45 0.46 5.13
C THR A 119 -25.07 -0.72 4.26
N THR A 120 -26.00 -1.68 4.10
CA THR A 120 -25.84 -2.78 3.15
C THR A 120 -26.23 -2.33 1.74
N VAL A 121 -25.37 -2.62 0.77
CA VAL A 121 -25.59 -2.36 -0.65
C VAL A 121 -25.40 -3.64 -1.46
N ARG A 122 -26.07 -3.73 -2.61
CA ARG A 122 -25.80 -4.80 -3.58
C ARG A 122 -24.78 -4.27 -4.58
N GLY A 123 -23.62 -4.91 -4.65
CA GLY A 123 -22.79 -4.88 -5.86
C GLY A 123 -23.22 -6.04 -6.74
N GLY A 124 -23.14 -5.90 -8.07
CA GLY A 124 -23.41 -7.00 -8.99
C GLY A 124 -22.38 -8.14 -8.84
N SER A 125 -22.08 -8.86 -9.92
CA SER A 125 -21.13 -9.98 -9.87
C SER A 125 -19.66 -9.53 -9.92
N GLY A 126 -19.40 -8.26 -10.21
CA GLY A 126 -18.06 -7.65 -10.23
C GLY A 126 -17.68 -6.82 -8.99
N PRO A 127 -16.53 -6.13 -9.04
CA PRO A 127 -16.11 -5.22 -7.99
C PRO A 127 -17.06 -4.03 -7.84
N LEU A 128 -17.15 -3.50 -6.63
CA LEU A 128 -17.95 -2.33 -6.29
C LEU A 128 -17.05 -1.16 -5.93
N ILE A 129 -17.30 -0.01 -6.53
CA ILE A 129 -16.56 1.22 -6.26
C ILE A 129 -17.51 2.20 -5.57
N ALA A 130 -17.17 2.58 -4.35
CA ALA A 130 -17.90 3.59 -3.58
C ALA A 130 -17.09 4.88 -3.50
N THR A 131 -17.69 5.99 -3.88
CA THR A 131 -17.04 7.32 -3.89
C THR A 131 -17.80 8.29 -2.99
N GLY A 132 -17.11 8.78 -1.98
CA GLY A 132 -17.55 9.88 -1.12
C GLY A 132 -16.98 11.21 -1.62
N THR A 133 -17.75 12.29 -1.46
CA THR A 133 -17.33 13.66 -1.81
C THR A 133 -17.58 14.60 -0.64
N GLY A 134 -16.83 15.71 -0.58
CA GLY A 134 -16.91 16.65 0.52
C GLY A 134 -16.64 15.96 1.86
N ASP A 135 -17.54 16.12 2.82
CA ASP A 135 -17.34 15.55 4.16
C ASP A 135 -17.45 14.02 4.23
N LEU A 136 -18.04 13.38 3.21
CA LEU A 136 -18.10 11.91 3.10
C LEU A 136 -16.83 11.28 2.54
N ALA A 137 -15.88 12.07 2.02
CA ALA A 137 -14.64 11.53 1.47
C ALA A 137 -13.71 10.98 2.58
N PRO A 138 -13.36 11.74 3.64
CA PRO A 138 -12.56 11.20 4.74
C PRO A 138 -13.38 10.22 5.58
N GLY A 139 -12.80 9.06 5.92
CA GLY A 139 -13.43 8.08 6.80
C GLY A 139 -14.51 7.21 6.14
N LEU A 140 -14.58 7.20 4.81
CA LEU A 140 -15.36 6.21 4.07
C LEU A 140 -14.73 4.83 4.26
N VAL A 141 -15.50 3.88 4.79
CA VAL A 141 -15.06 2.50 5.00
C VAL A 141 -16.05 1.54 4.35
N GLY A 142 -15.53 0.39 3.91
CA GLY A 142 -16.36 -0.66 3.34
C GLY A 142 -15.82 -2.05 3.64
N ALA A 143 -16.67 -3.06 3.49
CA ALA A 143 -16.27 -4.45 3.58
C ALA A 143 -17.14 -5.36 2.70
N ARG A 144 -16.60 -6.54 2.39
CA ARG A 144 -17.36 -7.70 1.91
C ARG A 144 -17.14 -8.88 2.85
N PHE A 145 -18.16 -9.72 2.92
CA PHE A 145 -18.16 -10.96 3.69
C PHE A 145 -18.51 -12.12 2.77
N GLY A 146 -17.96 -13.30 3.06
CA GLY A 146 -18.36 -14.55 2.43
C GLY A 146 -19.77 -15.01 2.85
N PRO A 147 -20.23 -16.14 2.30
CA PRO A 147 -21.52 -16.72 2.68
C PRO A 147 -21.51 -17.18 4.14
N SER A 148 -22.70 -17.40 4.72
CA SER A 148 -22.82 -17.66 6.16
C SER A 148 -22.19 -18.98 6.66
N ASP A 149 -21.96 -19.91 5.74
CA ASP A 149 -21.34 -21.22 5.96
C ASP A 149 -19.82 -21.24 5.73
N HIS A 150 -19.25 -20.17 5.15
CA HIS A 150 -17.82 -20.02 4.91
C HIS A 150 -17.37 -18.58 5.23
N LEU A 151 -16.65 -18.41 6.34
CA LEU A 151 -16.30 -17.08 6.82
C LEU A 151 -15.07 -16.54 6.07
N ALA A 152 -15.32 -15.67 5.09
CA ALA A 152 -14.29 -14.87 4.43
C ALA A 152 -14.57 -13.38 4.68
N VAL A 153 -13.53 -12.56 4.82
CA VAL A 153 -13.71 -11.12 5.02
C VAL A 153 -12.64 -10.32 4.29
N THR A 154 -13.07 -9.22 3.66
CA THR A 154 -12.15 -8.23 3.10
C THR A 154 -12.66 -6.82 3.36
N ALA A 155 -11.73 -5.92 3.68
CA ALA A 155 -12.01 -4.49 3.72
C ALA A 155 -11.95 -3.94 2.30
N CYS A 156 -12.88 -3.05 1.95
CA CYS A 156 -12.78 -2.28 0.72
C CYS A 156 -11.71 -1.21 0.92
N ARG A 157 -10.72 -1.16 0.03
CA ARG A 157 -9.52 -0.33 0.20
C ARG A 157 -9.49 0.81 -0.83
N PRO A 158 -8.86 1.95 -0.51
CA PRO A 158 -8.46 2.91 -1.53
C PRO A 158 -7.43 2.28 -2.47
N THR A 159 -7.24 2.88 -3.65
CA THR A 159 -6.16 2.49 -4.57
C THR A 159 -4.80 2.78 -3.96
N SER A 160 -3.82 1.90 -4.19
CA SER A 160 -2.43 2.09 -3.79
C SER A 160 -1.50 1.90 -4.99
N PRO A 161 -0.46 2.73 -5.15
CA PRO A 161 0.50 2.56 -6.24
C PRO A 161 1.45 1.38 -6.03
N ASP A 162 1.57 0.87 -4.80
CA ASP A 162 2.46 -0.21 -4.39
C ASP A 162 1.70 -1.12 -3.41
N GLN A 163 1.61 -2.41 -3.73
CA GLN A 163 0.91 -3.41 -2.94
C GLN A 163 1.62 -4.76 -2.99
N TRP A 164 1.80 -5.39 -1.82
CA TRP A 164 2.38 -6.72 -1.71
C TRP A 164 1.35 -7.77 -1.32
N PHE A 165 1.42 -8.96 -1.93
CA PHE A 165 0.63 -10.12 -1.55
C PHE A 165 1.57 -11.32 -1.39
N THR A 166 1.70 -11.85 -0.18
CA THR A 166 2.64 -12.94 0.12
C THR A 166 1.88 -14.17 0.55
N GLY A 167 2.29 -15.33 0.06
CA GLY A 167 1.60 -16.59 0.35
C GLY A 167 0.52 -16.95 -0.67
N VAL A 168 0.58 -16.43 -1.90
CA VAL A 168 -0.37 -16.77 -2.96
C VAL A 168 0.01 -18.10 -3.63
N GLY A 169 -0.96 -18.75 -4.27
CA GLY A 169 -0.80 -20.06 -4.89
C GLY A 169 -0.98 -20.04 -6.41
N GLY A 170 -0.13 -20.79 -7.12
CA GLY A 170 -0.21 -21.03 -8.57
C GLY A 170 -0.43 -22.50 -8.92
N ALA A 171 -0.98 -23.29 -8.00
CA ALA A 171 -1.18 -24.74 -8.15
C ALA A 171 -2.66 -25.12 -8.02
N ALA A 172 -3.04 -26.30 -8.53
CA ALA A 172 -4.45 -26.75 -8.48
C ALA A 172 -5.03 -26.84 -7.05
N THR A 173 -4.22 -27.22 -6.05
CA THR A 173 -4.67 -27.36 -4.66
C THR A 173 -4.50 -26.08 -3.82
N HIS A 174 -3.80 -25.09 -4.35
CA HIS A 174 -3.55 -23.78 -3.76
C HIS A 174 -3.45 -22.79 -4.92
N SER A 175 -4.59 -22.21 -5.28
CA SER A 175 -4.74 -21.30 -6.41
C SER A 175 -5.23 -19.95 -5.90
N SER A 176 -4.66 -18.88 -6.43
CA SER A 176 -5.15 -17.53 -6.16
C SER A 176 -5.48 -16.80 -7.44
N VAL A 177 -6.44 -15.90 -7.35
CA VAL A 177 -6.85 -14.99 -8.43
C VAL A 177 -6.49 -13.58 -8.00
N LEU A 178 -5.62 -12.92 -8.77
CA LEU A 178 -5.35 -11.49 -8.63
C LEU A 178 -6.40 -10.70 -9.43
N GLU A 179 -7.15 -9.84 -8.74
CA GLU A 179 -8.06 -8.89 -9.36
C GLU A 179 -7.46 -7.48 -9.31
N LEU A 180 -7.35 -6.84 -10.47
CA LEU A 180 -6.94 -5.46 -10.64
C LEU A 180 -8.13 -4.61 -11.08
N VAL A 181 -8.48 -3.59 -10.30
CA VAL A 181 -9.65 -2.74 -10.55
C VAL A 181 -9.21 -1.31 -10.80
N ASN A 182 -9.68 -0.73 -11.91
CA ASN A 182 -9.47 0.68 -12.22
C ASN A 182 -10.73 1.49 -11.87
N PRO A 183 -10.70 2.30 -10.78
CA PRO A 183 -11.85 3.10 -10.42
C PRO A 183 -12.04 4.36 -11.27
N ASP A 184 -11.07 4.69 -12.10
CA ASP A 184 -11.04 5.93 -12.88
C ASP A 184 -11.55 5.72 -14.31
N ALA A 185 -11.90 6.82 -14.99
CA ALA A 185 -12.47 6.78 -16.33
C ALA A 185 -11.40 6.56 -17.43
N GLY A 186 -10.15 6.93 -17.15
CA GLY A 186 -9.02 6.71 -18.06
C GLY A 186 -8.39 5.31 -17.86
N PRO A 187 -7.59 4.82 -18.81
CA PRO A 187 -6.89 3.55 -18.66
C PRO A 187 -5.80 3.64 -17.58
N ALA A 188 -5.55 2.51 -16.92
CA ALA A 188 -4.49 2.33 -15.95
C ALA A 188 -3.62 1.13 -16.36
N VAL A 189 -2.36 1.13 -15.92
CA VAL A 189 -1.37 0.08 -16.21
C VAL A 189 -0.71 -0.32 -14.92
N ALA A 190 -0.55 -1.62 -14.71
CA ALA A 190 0.17 -2.19 -13.58
C ALA A 190 1.19 -3.23 -14.02
N ASP A 191 2.33 -3.25 -13.33
CA ASP A 191 3.32 -4.30 -13.40
C ASP A 191 3.19 -5.20 -12.16
N VAL A 192 3.28 -6.51 -12.36
CA VAL A 192 3.20 -7.49 -11.28
C VAL A 192 4.45 -8.35 -11.29
N THR A 193 5.34 -8.10 -10.33
CA THR A 193 6.51 -8.95 -10.09
C THR A 193 6.12 -10.15 -9.26
N VAL A 194 6.61 -11.34 -9.64
CA VAL A 194 6.33 -12.61 -8.95
C VAL A 194 7.61 -13.17 -8.35
N LEU A 195 7.63 -13.41 -7.04
CA LEU A 195 8.74 -14.08 -6.35
C LEU A 195 8.34 -15.52 -6.01
N GLY A 196 9.15 -16.48 -6.43
CA GLY A 196 8.98 -17.90 -6.10
C GLY A 196 10.01 -18.38 -5.08
N GLY A 197 9.99 -19.68 -4.78
CA GLY A 197 10.91 -20.27 -3.77
C GLY A 197 12.39 -20.30 -4.16
N THR A 198 12.72 -20.01 -5.42
CA THR A 198 14.08 -20.07 -5.95
C THR A 198 14.51 -18.78 -6.66
N GLY A 199 13.79 -17.67 -6.43
CA GLY A 199 14.02 -16.40 -7.11
C GLY A 199 12.78 -15.84 -7.81
N GLN A 200 12.96 -14.71 -8.48
CA GLN A 200 11.92 -14.06 -9.27
C GLN A 200 11.50 -14.97 -10.44
N VAL A 201 10.19 -14.97 -10.73
CA VAL A 201 9.59 -15.68 -11.83
C VAL A 201 9.19 -14.68 -12.89
N ASP A 202 9.79 -14.78 -14.08
CA ASP A 202 9.39 -13.95 -15.21
C ASP A 202 8.07 -14.46 -15.81
N VAL A 203 7.07 -13.58 -15.85
CA VAL A 203 5.71 -13.89 -16.35
C VAL A 203 5.27 -12.77 -17.28
N ALA A 204 5.46 -12.95 -18.58
CA ALA A 204 5.20 -11.92 -19.58
C ALA A 204 3.77 -11.33 -19.54
N LYS A 205 2.76 -12.12 -19.16
CA LYS A 205 1.37 -11.68 -19.05
C LYS A 205 1.11 -10.72 -17.87
N LEU A 206 2.06 -10.60 -16.96
CA LEU A 206 1.99 -9.79 -15.75
C LEU A 206 2.76 -8.47 -15.86
N HIS A 207 3.45 -8.24 -16.99
CA HIS A 207 4.09 -6.97 -17.31
C HIS A 207 3.14 -6.10 -18.14
N GLY A 208 2.95 -4.85 -17.71
CA GLY A 208 2.18 -3.84 -18.41
C GLY A 208 0.69 -4.15 -18.52
N VAL A 209 0.09 -4.74 -17.48
CA VAL A 209 -1.31 -5.14 -17.46
C VAL A 209 -2.19 -3.90 -17.57
N SER A 210 -2.79 -3.71 -18.74
CA SER A 210 -3.69 -2.58 -19.03
C SER A 210 -5.11 -2.87 -18.53
N VAL A 211 -5.63 -2.01 -17.66
CA VAL A 211 -7.00 -2.07 -17.16
C VAL A 211 -7.76 -0.86 -17.68
N ALA A 212 -8.79 -1.12 -18.50
CA ALA A 212 -9.66 -0.08 -19.04
C ALA A 212 -10.32 0.74 -17.91
N GLY A 213 -10.70 1.98 -18.23
CA GLY A 213 -11.41 2.82 -17.29
C GLY A 213 -12.67 2.11 -16.79
N HIS A 214 -12.91 2.17 -15.48
CA HIS A 214 -14.10 1.63 -14.85
C HIS A 214 -14.25 0.11 -14.98
N PHE A 215 -13.17 -0.61 -15.27
CA PHE A 215 -13.15 -2.04 -15.53
C PHE A 215 -12.25 -2.78 -14.53
N SER A 216 -12.31 -4.12 -14.53
CA SER A 216 -11.40 -4.98 -13.80
C SER A 216 -10.84 -6.10 -14.66
N VAL A 217 -9.63 -6.55 -14.31
CA VAL A 217 -8.96 -7.71 -14.91
C VAL A 217 -8.72 -8.73 -13.80
N GLN A 218 -9.09 -9.98 -14.04
CA GLN A 218 -8.79 -11.10 -13.15
C GLN A 218 -7.74 -11.99 -13.79
N LEU A 219 -6.71 -12.35 -13.01
CA LEU A 219 -5.57 -13.14 -13.43
C LEU A 219 -5.48 -14.37 -12.53
N ASP A 220 -5.84 -15.54 -13.06
CA ASP A 220 -5.68 -16.81 -12.36
C ASP A 220 -4.20 -17.23 -12.38
N LEU A 221 -3.57 -17.22 -11.21
CA LEU A 221 -2.14 -17.54 -11.08
C LEU A 221 -1.83 -19.00 -11.43
N SER A 222 -2.80 -19.91 -11.34
CA SER A 222 -2.64 -21.29 -11.78
C SER A 222 -2.56 -21.42 -13.31
N GLU A 223 -3.06 -20.43 -14.04
CA GLU A 223 -2.96 -20.37 -15.50
C GLU A 223 -1.79 -19.50 -15.98
N VAL A 224 -1.60 -18.32 -15.38
CA VAL A 224 -0.62 -17.34 -15.85
C VAL A 224 0.77 -17.55 -15.25
N ALA A 225 0.87 -18.10 -14.04
CA ALA A 225 2.12 -18.34 -13.32
C ALA A 225 2.16 -19.74 -12.65
N PRO A 226 1.89 -20.85 -13.37
CA PRO A 226 1.74 -22.18 -12.78
C PRO A 226 3.02 -22.62 -12.07
N ARG A 227 2.93 -22.79 -10.75
CA ARG A 227 4.05 -23.16 -9.87
C ARG A 227 3.55 -23.88 -8.62
N ARG A 228 4.39 -24.79 -8.12
CA ARG A 228 4.22 -25.38 -6.78
C ARG A 228 4.87 -24.50 -5.74
N GLY A 229 4.37 -24.58 -4.50
CA GLY A 229 4.82 -23.72 -3.41
C GLY A 229 3.99 -22.45 -3.32
N ASP A 230 4.42 -21.54 -2.46
CA ASP A 230 3.78 -20.24 -2.30
C ASP A 230 4.63 -19.21 -3.03
N LEU A 231 3.96 -18.22 -3.61
CA LEU A 231 4.56 -17.11 -4.30
C LEU A 231 4.33 -15.81 -3.50
N ALA A 232 5.06 -14.77 -3.86
CA ALA A 232 4.72 -13.40 -3.51
C ALA A 232 4.53 -12.55 -4.76
N LEU A 233 3.60 -11.61 -4.71
CA LEU A 233 3.32 -10.63 -5.75
C LEU A 233 3.69 -9.24 -5.24
N HIS A 234 4.33 -8.46 -6.09
CA HIS A 234 4.50 -7.02 -5.91
C HIS A 234 3.81 -6.34 -7.08
N VAL A 235 2.72 -5.63 -6.78
CA VAL A 235 1.88 -4.94 -7.76
C VAL A 235 2.20 -3.45 -7.71
N VAL A 236 2.70 -2.91 -8.82
CA VAL A 236 3.03 -1.50 -8.97
C VAL A 236 2.15 -0.87 -10.05
N SER A 237 1.51 0.25 -9.74
CA SER A 237 0.74 1.01 -10.74
C SER A 237 1.67 2.01 -11.45
N GLU A 238 2.06 1.67 -12.68
CA GLU A 238 2.89 2.52 -13.54
C GLU A 238 2.14 3.74 -14.08
N ARG A 239 0.85 3.59 -14.33
CA ARG A 239 -0.03 4.67 -14.80
C ARG A 239 -1.43 4.53 -14.28
N GLY A 240 -2.05 5.64 -13.90
CA GLY A 240 -3.41 5.67 -13.38
C GLY A 240 -3.46 5.21 -11.94
N ARG A 241 -4.62 4.74 -11.49
CA ARG A 241 -4.77 4.15 -10.16
C ARG A 241 -5.39 2.78 -10.29
N ILE A 242 -4.83 1.83 -9.54
CA ILE A 242 -5.33 0.46 -9.44
C ILE A 242 -5.59 0.14 -7.98
N ALA A 243 -6.69 -0.56 -7.72
CA ALA A 243 -6.86 -1.32 -6.50
C ALA A 243 -6.64 -2.79 -6.83
N ALA A 244 -5.67 -3.41 -6.16
CA ALA A 244 -5.43 -4.84 -6.25
C ALA A 244 -6.03 -5.59 -5.05
N SER A 245 -6.54 -6.78 -5.32
CA SER A 245 -7.00 -7.74 -4.31
C SER A 245 -6.70 -9.16 -4.76
N VAL A 246 -6.44 -10.06 -3.83
CA VAL A 246 -6.24 -11.48 -4.12
C VAL A 246 -7.34 -12.29 -3.43
N LEU A 247 -8.00 -13.16 -4.19
CA LEU A 247 -8.80 -14.24 -3.63
C LEU A 247 -7.93 -15.50 -3.60
N ASP A 248 -7.61 -16.00 -2.41
CA ASP A 248 -6.87 -17.26 -2.25
C ASP A 248 -7.84 -18.43 -2.08
N GLY A 249 -7.44 -19.58 -2.62
CA GLY A 249 -8.23 -20.80 -2.62
C GLY A 249 -7.40 -21.99 -2.14
N SER A 250 -8.04 -22.86 -1.36
CA SER A 250 -7.52 -24.18 -1.01
C SER A 250 -8.49 -25.24 -1.49
N ASP A 251 -8.04 -26.10 -2.40
CA ASP A 251 -8.77 -27.29 -2.79
C ASP A 251 -8.13 -28.52 -2.13
N GLN A 252 -8.85 -29.14 -1.20
CA GLN A 252 -8.46 -30.43 -0.64
C GLN A 252 -8.98 -31.54 -1.54
N LEU A 253 -8.07 -32.29 -2.15
CA LEU A 253 -8.40 -33.47 -2.95
C LEU A 253 -9.38 -34.39 -2.20
N GLY A 254 -10.61 -34.52 -2.71
CA GLY A 254 -11.68 -35.34 -2.13
C GLY A 254 -12.48 -34.70 -1.00
N GLY A 255 -12.28 -33.40 -0.72
CA GLY A 255 -12.82 -32.66 0.43
C GLY A 255 -14.10 -31.84 0.20
N GLY A 256 -14.66 -31.81 -1.01
CA GLY A 256 -15.85 -31.01 -1.34
C GLY A 256 -15.50 -29.70 -2.06
N ALA A 257 -16.19 -28.60 -1.73
CA ALA A 257 -15.93 -27.28 -2.33
C ALA A 257 -14.61 -26.67 -1.82
N ALA A 258 -13.90 -25.96 -2.70
CA ALA A 258 -12.68 -25.24 -2.32
C ALA A 258 -13.00 -24.17 -1.26
N SER A 259 -12.18 -24.09 -0.21
CA SER A 259 -12.25 -23.00 0.76
C SER A 259 -11.56 -21.78 0.20
N GLN A 260 -12.14 -20.60 0.41
CA GLN A 260 -11.64 -19.34 -0.13
C GLN A 260 -11.69 -18.24 0.92
N ASP A 261 -10.67 -17.40 0.94
CA ASP A 261 -10.66 -16.15 1.71
C ASP A 261 -9.85 -15.10 0.92
N TRP A 262 -10.11 -13.83 1.20
CA TRP A 262 -9.34 -12.76 0.59
C TRP A 262 -8.02 -12.58 1.32
N LEU A 263 -6.92 -12.56 0.56
CA LEU A 263 -5.63 -12.16 1.08
C LEU A 263 -5.52 -10.63 1.06
N ALA A 264 -5.46 -10.02 2.23
CA ALA A 264 -5.28 -8.57 2.36
C ALA A 264 -3.90 -8.14 1.82
N PRO A 265 -3.82 -6.96 1.16
CA PRO A 265 -2.54 -6.40 0.74
C PRO A 265 -1.68 -6.01 1.95
N GLN A 266 -0.38 -6.09 1.76
CA GLN A 266 0.63 -5.62 2.69
C GLN A 266 1.28 -4.33 2.17
N PRO A 267 1.77 -3.45 3.06
CA PRO A 267 2.61 -2.33 2.68
C PRO A 267 3.97 -2.83 2.17
N ALA A 268 4.86 -1.89 1.84
CA ALA A 268 6.25 -2.20 1.53
C ALA A 268 6.92 -3.07 2.63
N PRO A 269 7.83 -3.98 2.24
CA PRO A 269 8.57 -4.84 3.17
C PRO A 269 9.19 -4.07 4.34
N THR A 270 9.26 -4.68 5.51
CA THR A 270 9.89 -4.08 6.71
C THR A 270 10.73 -5.08 7.49
N THR A 271 11.60 -4.59 8.36
CA THR A 271 12.44 -5.44 9.23
C THR A 271 11.72 -5.93 10.49
N ASP A 272 10.56 -5.33 10.83
CA ASP A 272 9.80 -5.62 12.04
C ASP A 272 8.32 -5.80 11.66
N ASN A 273 7.90 -7.06 11.54
CA ASN A 273 6.55 -7.42 11.11
C ASN A 273 5.76 -8.04 12.26
N TYR A 274 4.50 -7.62 12.42
CA TYR A 274 3.55 -8.24 13.34
C TYR A 274 2.40 -8.86 12.55
N VAL A 275 2.32 -10.19 12.57
CA VAL A 275 1.22 -10.95 11.98
C VAL A 275 0.25 -11.30 13.10
N LEU A 276 -0.84 -10.54 13.21
CA LEU A 276 -1.78 -10.64 14.33
C LEU A 276 -3.08 -11.31 13.93
N GLY A 277 -3.63 -12.07 14.87
CA GLY A 277 -4.79 -12.91 14.64
C GLY A 277 -4.39 -14.32 14.26
N LEU A 278 -4.95 -15.30 14.96
CA LEU A 278 -4.83 -16.70 14.62
C LEU A 278 -6.24 -17.29 14.63
N ALA A 279 -6.57 -18.06 13.59
CA ALA A 279 -7.78 -18.85 13.63
C ALA A 279 -7.71 -19.86 14.80
N PRO A 280 -8.75 -19.95 15.64
CA PRO A 280 -8.77 -20.87 16.77
C PRO A 280 -8.80 -22.33 16.27
N GLY A 281 -8.27 -23.26 17.06
CA GLY A 281 -8.31 -24.70 16.78
C GLY A 281 -6.99 -25.26 16.24
N SER A 282 -7.02 -26.52 15.80
CA SER A 282 -5.87 -27.22 15.23
C SER A 282 -5.99 -27.34 13.72
N GLY A 283 -4.91 -27.06 12.99
CA GLY A 283 -4.90 -27.12 11.55
C GLY A 283 -3.51 -26.84 10.99
N THR A 284 -3.43 -26.71 9.67
CA THR A 284 -2.18 -26.34 9.00
C THR A 284 -1.97 -24.83 9.16
N ARG A 285 -0.74 -24.45 9.50
CA ARG A 285 -0.32 -23.06 9.69
C ARG A 285 1.00 -22.86 8.97
N ILE A 286 0.96 -22.14 7.85
CA ILE A 286 2.14 -21.86 7.02
C ILE A 286 2.41 -20.37 7.06
N LEU A 287 3.57 -20.00 7.59
CA LEU A 287 4.09 -18.64 7.47
C LEU A 287 4.88 -18.55 6.16
N THR A 288 4.57 -17.54 5.35
CA THR A 288 5.32 -17.25 4.11
C THR A 288 5.94 -15.87 4.23
N LEU A 289 7.26 -15.80 4.01
CA LEU A 289 8.06 -14.58 4.02
C LEU A 289 8.55 -14.30 2.60
N ALA A 290 8.52 -13.03 2.16
CA ALA A 290 9.10 -12.65 0.87
C ALA A 290 10.22 -11.62 1.04
N ASN A 291 11.30 -11.82 0.31
CA ASN A 291 12.48 -10.97 0.26
C ASN A 291 12.66 -10.46 -1.17
N ASP A 292 12.57 -9.15 -1.34
CA ASP A 292 12.72 -8.46 -2.62
C ASP A 292 14.12 -7.86 -2.82
N SER A 293 15.07 -8.20 -1.93
CA SER A 293 16.45 -7.77 -2.02
C SER A 293 17.33 -8.80 -2.74
N GLU A 294 18.52 -8.35 -3.12
CA GLU A 294 19.56 -9.16 -3.78
C GLU A 294 20.35 -10.03 -2.79
N ASP A 295 20.13 -9.88 -1.48
CA ASP A 295 20.87 -10.57 -0.44
C ASP A 295 19.98 -11.57 0.33
N GLU A 296 20.58 -12.61 0.91
CA GLU A 296 19.85 -13.51 1.80
C GLU A 296 19.43 -12.77 3.07
N VAL A 297 18.14 -12.85 3.41
CA VAL A 297 17.60 -12.31 4.65
C VAL A 297 17.43 -13.41 5.70
N ARG A 298 17.96 -13.15 6.88
CA ARG A 298 17.69 -13.94 8.10
C ARG A 298 16.55 -13.33 8.90
N ALA A 299 15.55 -14.13 9.23
CA ALA A 299 14.36 -13.73 9.98
C ALA A 299 14.13 -14.63 11.21
N SER A 300 13.93 -14.01 12.37
CA SER A 300 13.58 -14.67 13.63
C SER A 300 12.08 -14.55 13.87
N ILE A 301 11.44 -15.65 14.30
CA ILE A 301 10.01 -15.72 14.59
C ILE A 301 9.81 -15.86 16.09
N ARG A 302 8.95 -15.02 16.67
CA ARG A 302 8.55 -15.08 18.08
C ARG A 302 7.04 -15.08 18.21
N PHE A 303 6.51 -15.79 19.19
CA PHE A 303 5.08 -15.84 19.47
C PHE A 303 4.70 -14.75 20.45
N VAL A 304 3.57 -14.10 20.17
CA VAL A 304 3.01 -13.03 20.98
C VAL A 304 1.82 -13.59 21.77
N THR A 305 1.84 -13.42 23.09
CA THR A 305 0.70 -13.71 24.00
C THR A 305 0.33 -12.47 24.80
N GLU A 306 -0.77 -12.51 25.56
CA GLU A 306 -1.14 -11.41 26.46
C GLU A 306 -0.14 -11.17 27.61
N ASP A 307 0.74 -12.14 27.87
CA ASP A 307 1.70 -12.11 28.97
C ASP A 307 3.12 -11.80 28.50
N SER A 308 3.55 -12.34 27.36
CA SER A 308 4.94 -12.25 26.91
C SER A 308 5.11 -12.40 25.40
N VAL A 309 6.33 -12.15 24.93
CA VAL A 309 6.80 -12.51 23.58
C VAL A 309 8.02 -13.42 23.70
N PHE A 310 7.97 -14.60 23.09
CA PHE A 310 9.01 -15.63 23.24
C PHE A 310 9.31 -16.35 21.93
N ALA A 311 10.53 -16.86 21.79
CA ALA A 311 10.89 -17.72 20.66
C ALA A 311 10.29 -19.12 20.88
N PRO A 312 9.53 -19.67 19.93
CA PRO A 312 8.96 -20.99 20.07
C PRO A 312 10.00 -22.10 19.90
N GLU A 313 9.81 -23.22 20.59
CA GLU A 313 10.67 -24.38 20.44
C GLU A 313 10.54 -25.00 19.05
N GLY A 314 11.68 -25.41 18.47
CA GLY A 314 11.70 -26.09 17.17
C GLY A 314 11.43 -25.20 15.96
N VAL A 315 11.45 -23.87 16.12
CA VAL A 315 11.46 -22.92 15.00
C VAL A 315 12.79 -22.21 14.99
N ASP A 316 13.64 -22.62 14.05
CA ASP A 316 14.95 -21.99 13.83
C ASP A 316 14.81 -20.66 13.08
N GLU A 317 15.91 -19.91 13.04
CA GLU A 317 16.03 -18.74 12.18
C GLU A 317 15.79 -19.12 10.70
N VAL A 318 14.92 -18.36 10.04
CA VAL A 318 14.51 -18.60 8.67
C VAL A 318 15.45 -17.85 7.74
N ARG A 319 16.00 -18.57 6.76
CA ARG A 319 16.75 -17.97 5.65
C ARG A 319 15.81 -17.78 4.47
N VAL A 320 15.66 -16.54 4.03
CA VAL A 320 14.88 -16.16 2.87
C VAL A 320 15.87 -15.77 1.77
N PRO A 321 16.07 -16.61 0.73
CA PRO A 321 17.00 -16.31 -0.35
C PRO A 321 16.71 -14.96 -1.04
N PRO A 322 17.67 -14.40 -1.78
CA PRO A 322 17.45 -13.23 -2.63
C PRO A 322 16.25 -13.40 -3.55
N GLN A 323 15.47 -12.33 -3.75
CA GLN A 323 14.36 -12.27 -4.71
C GLN A 323 13.37 -13.44 -4.60
N SER A 324 13.04 -13.91 -3.38
CA SER A 324 12.32 -15.17 -3.20
C SER A 324 11.25 -15.14 -2.12
N ALA A 325 10.37 -16.15 -2.14
CA ALA A 325 9.38 -16.42 -1.11
C ALA A 325 9.65 -17.75 -0.40
N THR A 326 9.77 -17.74 0.93
CA THR A 326 10.08 -18.92 1.75
C THR A 326 8.93 -19.27 2.67
N ARG A 327 8.61 -20.57 2.76
CA ARG A 327 7.54 -21.11 3.61
C ARG A 327 8.08 -21.79 4.83
N VAL A 328 7.40 -21.61 5.95
CA VAL A 328 7.72 -22.20 7.24
C VAL A 328 6.46 -22.82 7.81
N SER A 329 6.47 -24.12 8.04
CA SER A 329 5.38 -24.78 8.75
C SER A 329 5.50 -24.50 10.23
N LEU A 330 4.46 -23.92 10.81
CA LEU A 330 4.34 -23.68 12.25
C LEU A 330 3.40 -24.68 12.91
N ALA A 331 3.01 -25.76 12.22
CA ALA A 331 2.01 -26.70 12.72
C ALA A 331 2.42 -27.40 14.04
N SER A 332 3.70 -27.74 14.20
CA SER A 332 4.24 -28.33 15.44
C SER A 332 4.29 -27.29 16.57
N ALA A 333 4.81 -26.11 16.28
CA ALA A 333 4.98 -25.02 17.25
C ALA A 333 3.64 -24.40 17.69
N LEU A 334 2.65 -24.35 16.81
CA LEU A 334 1.27 -23.88 17.06
C LEU A 334 0.27 -25.04 17.16
N GLY A 335 0.73 -26.21 17.61
CA GLY A 335 -0.15 -27.33 17.95
C GLY A 335 -1.08 -26.99 19.11
N ALA A 336 -2.15 -27.76 19.32
CA ALA A 336 -3.26 -27.44 20.23
C ALA A 336 -2.85 -27.11 21.69
N ARG A 337 -1.73 -27.61 22.19
CA ARG A 337 -1.21 -27.29 23.54
C ARG A 337 -0.27 -26.08 23.56
N SER A 338 0.40 -25.79 22.46
CA SER A 338 1.44 -24.74 22.35
C SER A 338 0.91 -23.42 21.77
N ALA A 339 -0.25 -23.47 21.10
CA ALA A 339 -0.95 -22.30 20.59
C ALA A 339 -1.83 -21.60 21.63
N ASP A 340 -2.00 -22.17 22.84
CA ASP A 340 -2.87 -21.59 23.85
C ASP A 340 -2.35 -20.21 24.27
N GLY A 341 -3.21 -19.21 24.17
CA GLY A 341 -2.86 -17.80 24.42
C GLY A 341 -1.99 -17.12 23.35
N VAL A 342 -1.59 -17.78 22.26
CA VAL A 342 -0.87 -17.14 21.15
C VAL A 342 -1.85 -16.33 20.31
N VAL A 343 -1.61 -15.03 20.21
CA VAL A 343 -2.47 -14.06 19.53
C VAL A 343 -1.84 -13.49 18.25
N GLY A 344 -0.55 -13.74 18.03
CA GLY A 344 0.16 -13.29 16.83
C GLY A 344 1.62 -13.73 16.81
N LEU A 345 2.31 -13.29 15.76
CA LEU A 345 3.74 -13.50 15.53
C LEU A 345 4.44 -12.14 15.47
N GLU A 346 5.62 -12.05 16.07
CA GLU A 346 6.62 -11.01 15.86
C GLU A 346 7.72 -11.60 14.97
N ILE A 347 8.00 -10.96 13.84
CA ILE A 347 9.06 -11.35 12.92
C ILE A 347 10.05 -10.20 12.82
N THR A 348 11.28 -10.42 13.28
CA THR A 348 12.40 -9.48 13.11
C THR A 348 13.39 -10.03 12.12
N SER A 349 13.81 -9.22 11.15
CA SER A 349 14.69 -9.64 10.07
C SER A 349 15.88 -8.70 9.86
N SER A 350 16.95 -9.26 9.29
CA SER A 350 18.18 -8.54 8.96
C SER A 350 18.03 -7.56 7.79
N ALA A 351 17.02 -7.75 6.94
CA ALA A 351 16.59 -6.80 5.91
C ALA A 351 15.06 -6.88 5.72
N PRO A 352 14.44 -5.92 5.02
CA PRO A 352 13.00 -5.86 4.84
C PRO A 352 12.38 -7.12 4.23
N VAL A 353 11.29 -7.62 4.83
CA VAL A 353 10.46 -8.71 4.29
C VAL A 353 8.98 -8.41 4.48
N THR A 354 8.13 -9.05 3.68
CA THR A 354 6.69 -9.19 3.97
C THR A 354 6.41 -10.52 4.66
N ALA A 355 5.25 -10.64 5.33
CA ALA A 355 4.90 -11.83 6.10
C ALA A 355 3.39 -12.11 6.14
N THR A 356 3.00 -13.32 5.74
CA THR A 356 1.62 -13.81 5.82
C THR A 356 1.58 -15.16 6.52
N LEU A 357 0.71 -15.31 7.52
CA LEU A 357 0.32 -16.60 8.08
C LEU A 357 -0.97 -17.08 7.42
N ARG A 358 -0.87 -18.13 6.62
CA ARG A 358 -2.01 -18.86 6.05
C ARG A 358 -2.40 -19.99 6.98
N THR A 359 -3.68 -20.04 7.37
CA THR A 359 -4.21 -21.06 8.28
C THR A 359 -5.35 -21.82 7.62
N LEU A 360 -5.32 -23.15 7.71
CA LEU A 360 -6.39 -24.05 7.26
C LEU A 360 -6.83 -24.90 8.45
N VAL A 361 -7.95 -24.54 9.08
CA VAL A 361 -8.48 -25.20 10.28
C VAL A 361 -9.90 -25.66 9.99
N GLY A 362 -10.20 -26.94 10.20
CA GLY A 362 -11.54 -27.48 9.96
C GLY A 362 -12.04 -27.34 8.51
N GLY A 363 -11.12 -27.23 7.54
CA GLY A 363 -11.44 -26.98 6.14
C GLY A 363 -11.68 -25.51 5.79
N ASP A 364 -11.55 -24.59 6.75
CA ASP A 364 -11.72 -23.15 6.54
C ASP A 364 -10.36 -22.44 6.44
N LEU A 365 -10.22 -21.63 5.39
CA LEU A 365 -9.03 -20.86 5.05
C LEU A 365 -9.10 -19.47 5.67
N SER A 366 -7.98 -19.03 6.24
CA SER A 366 -7.84 -17.65 6.73
C SER A 366 -6.42 -17.13 6.56
N HIS A 367 -6.30 -15.82 6.38
CA HIS A 367 -5.02 -15.14 6.25
C HIS A 367 -4.83 -14.08 7.33
N SER A 368 -3.68 -14.12 8.00
CA SER A 368 -3.21 -13.02 8.84
C SER A 368 -1.97 -12.43 8.20
N VAL A 369 -1.97 -11.13 7.95
CA VAL A 369 -0.89 -10.45 7.23
C VAL A 369 -0.22 -9.42 8.13
N ALA A 370 1.05 -9.13 7.87
CA ALA A 370 1.74 -8.03 8.52
C ALA A 370 1.16 -6.68 8.05
N GLY A 371 0.51 -5.96 8.97
CA GLY A 371 -0.05 -4.63 8.71
C GLY A 371 0.84 -3.50 9.25
N PRO A 372 0.67 -2.26 8.74
CA PRO A 372 1.39 -1.11 9.28
C PRO A 372 1.00 -0.84 10.74
N ALA A 373 1.87 -0.16 11.48
CA ALA A 373 1.55 0.29 12.81
C ALA A 373 0.45 1.36 12.77
N LEU A 374 -0.63 1.12 13.51
CA LEU A 374 -1.72 2.05 13.78
C LEU A 374 -1.24 3.18 14.70
N ARG A 375 -1.33 4.42 14.22
CA ARG A 375 -0.92 5.63 14.94
C ARG A 375 -2.12 6.51 15.30
N SER A 376 -3.22 6.34 14.59
CA SER A 376 -4.44 7.12 14.69
C SER A 376 -5.66 6.21 14.85
N GLY A 377 -6.82 6.80 15.12
CA GLY A 377 -8.06 6.03 15.19
C GLY A 377 -8.44 5.49 13.81
N THR A 378 -8.80 4.21 13.75
CA THR A 378 -9.32 3.56 12.54
C THR A 378 -10.69 2.94 12.80
N SER A 379 -11.40 2.62 11.72
CA SER A 379 -12.69 1.96 11.80
C SER A 379 -12.80 0.82 10.80
N VAL A 380 -13.49 -0.24 11.21
CA VAL A 380 -13.62 -1.47 10.42
C VAL A 380 -15.02 -2.02 10.56
N ILE A 381 -15.63 -2.35 9.43
CA ILE A 381 -16.91 -3.06 9.39
C ILE A 381 -16.61 -4.54 9.59
N VAL A 382 -17.32 -5.17 10.52
CA VAL A 382 -17.11 -6.56 10.92
C VAL A 382 -18.41 -7.36 10.79
N PRO A 383 -18.35 -8.64 10.42
CA PRO A 383 -19.55 -9.47 10.38
C PRO A 383 -20.05 -9.80 11.80
N SER A 384 -21.23 -10.41 11.84
CA SER A 384 -21.75 -11.05 13.06
C SER A 384 -20.89 -12.27 13.42
N GLY A 385 -20.99 -12.71 14.68
CA GLY A 385 -20.21 -13.84 15.19
C GLY A 385 -19.26 -13.44 16.30
N SER A 386 -18.54 -14.42 16.84
CA SER A 386 -17.55 -14.18 17.89
C SER A 386 -16.42 -13.35 17.33
N LYS A 387 -15.98 -12.33 18.07
CA LYS A 387 -14.90 -11.46 17.60
C LYS A 387 -14.11 -10.85 18.73
N GLN A 388 -12.86 -10.56 18.40
CA GLN A 388 -11.92 -9.90 19.29
C GLN A 388 -10.98 -9.01 18.49
N VAL A 389 -10.58 -7.89 19.09
CA VAL A 389 -9.47 -7.08 18.60
C VAL A 389 -8.21 -7.56 19.28
N VAL A 390 -7.21 -7.92 18.49
CA VAL A 390 -5.87 -8.27 18.96
C VAL A 390 -4.94 -7.10 18.67
N VAL A 391 -4.10 -6.76 19.65
CA VAL A 391 -3.14 -5.66 19.57
C VAL A 391 -1.77 -6.14 20.03
N ALA A 392 -0.70 -5.70 19.38
CA ALA A 392 0.68 -5.94 19.80
C ALA A 392 1.64 -4.83 19.30
N GLY A 393 2.94 -5.01 19.52
CA GLY A 393 3.98 -4.14 18.95
C GLY A 393 4.03 -2.72 19.50
N ALA A 394 3.53 -2.51 20.72
CA ALA A 394 3.68 -1.23 21.40
C ALA A 394 5.16 -0.96 21.71
N ARG A 395 5.66 0.23 21.33
CA ARG A 395 7.04 0.67 21.60
C ARG A 395 7.21 1.38 22.94
N GLY A 396 6.10 1.76 23.57
CA GLY A 396 6.05 2.37 24.89
C GLY A 396 4.75 2.00 25.62
N VAL A 397 4.57 2.51 26.83
CA VAL A 397 3.32 2.35 27.58
C VAL A 397 2.24 3.24 26.96
N GLY A 398 1.06 2.68 26.74
CA GLY A 398 -0.09 3.42 26.24
C GLY A 398 -1.40 2.67 26.47
N ALA A 399 -2.42 3.02 25.70
CA ALA A 399 -3.70 2.33 25.74
C ALA A 399 -4.31 2.21 24.34
N VAL A 400 -5.18 1.23 24.16
CA VAL A 400 -6.07 1.13 23.00
C VAL A 400 -7.51 1.17 23.49
N THR A 401 -8.32 2.02 22.86
CA THR A 401 -9.77 2.07 23.06
C THR A 401 -10.47 1.43 21.87
N VAL A 402 -11.34 0.45 22.15
CA VAL A 402 -12.19 -0.22 21.17
C VAL A 402 -13.64 0.14 21.47
N VAL A 403 -14.27 0.87 20.56
CA VAL A 403 -15.71 1.17 20.59
C VAL A 403 -16.41 0.27 19.59
N ALA A 404 -17.40 -0.49 20.06
CA ALA A 404 -18.18 -1.41 19.25
C ALA A 404 -19.60 -0.88 19.08
N ARG A 405 -20.09 -0.81 17.83
CA ARG A 405 -21.44 -0.34 17.47
C ARG A 405 -22.23 -1.42 16.75
N SER A 406 -23.55 -1.43 16.92
CA SER A 406 -24.44 -2.25 16.07
C SER A 406 -24.57 -1.65 14.67
N ALA A 407 -25.18 -2.39 13.74
CA ALA A 407 -25.44 -1.89 12.39
C ALA A 407 -26.22 -0.56 12.35
N SER A 408 -27.10 -0.32 13.33
CA SER A 408 -27.86 0.93 13.49
C SER A 408 -27.11 2.05 14.24
N GLY A 409 -25.77 1.99 14.35
CA GLY A 409 -24.97 3.03 15.01
C GLY A 409 -24.96 3.06 16.55
N ARG A 410 -25.86 2.33 17.21
CA ARG A 410 -25.90 2.26 18.68
C ARG A 410 -24.62 1.66 19.25
N GLN A 411 -23.97 2.38 20.16
CA GLN A 411 -22.82 1.88 20.91
C GLN A 411 -23.24 0.70 21.81
N LEU A 412 -22.52 -0.41 21.67
CA LEU A 412 -22.74 -1.65 22.39
C LEU A 412 -21.74 -1.86 23.52
N ALA A 413 -20.49 -1.43 23.31
CA ALA A 413 -19.40 -1.51 24.26
C ALA A 413 -18.34 -0.46 23.95
N SER A 414 -17.60 -0.04 24.98
CA SER A 414 -16.41 0.79 24.87
C SER A 414 -15.39 0.28 25.89
N THR A 415 -14.33 -0.35 25.42
CA THR A 415 -13.32 -0.99 26.27
C THR A 415 -11.98 -0.29 26.06
N ARG A 416 -11.31 0.07 27.16
CA ARG A 416 -9.95 0.62 27.14
C ARG A 416 -9.00 -0.37 27.78
N THR A 417 -7.96 -0.75 27.04
CA THR A 417 -6.97 -1.74 27.49
C THR A 417 -5.57 -1.14 27.42
N GLY A 418 -4.78 -1.34 28.47
CA GLY A 418 -3.38 -0.90 28.50
C GLY A 418 -2.49 -1.76 27.60
N VAL A 419 -1.59 -1.10 26.87
CA VAL A 419 -0.59 -1.75 26.02
C VAL A 419 0.81 -1.36 26.46
N ARG A 420 1.76 -2.28 26.31
CA ARG A 420 3.17 -2.08 26.66
C ARG A 420 4.07 -2.99 25.81
N PRO A 421 5.38 -2.71 25.71
CA PRO A 421 6.30 -3.57 24.98
C PRO A 421 6.33 -5.01 25.52
N GLY A 422 6.64 -5.94 24.62
CA GLY A 422 6.93 -7.35 24.96
C GLY A 422 5.71 -8.22 25.26
N ARG A 423 4.49 -7.82 24.85
CA ARG A 423 3.28 -8.64 24.90
C ARG A 423 2.18 -8.09 23.98
N GLY A 424 1.15 -8.90 23.75
CA GLY A 424 -0.09 -8.51 23.12
C GLY A 424 -1.18 -8.08 24.13
N ALA A 425 -2.34 -7.73 23.60
CA ALA A 425 -3.57 -7.51 24.35
C ALA A 425 -4.77 -7.94 23.51
N VAL A 426 -5.77 -8.53 24.17
CA VAL A 426 -7.01 -8.95 23.50
C VAL A 426 -8.20 -8.20 24.07
N VAL A 427 -9.06 -7.70 23.19
CA VAL A 427 -10.32 -7.05 23.56
C VAL A 427 -11.48 -7.84 22.95
N LYS A 428 -12.25 -8.53 23.79
CA LYS A 428 -13.47 -9.21 23.36
C LYS A 428 -14.51 -8.19 22.91
N VAL A 429 -15.20 -8.50 21.82
CA VAL A 429 -16.18 -7.61 21.20
C VAL A 429 -17.56 -8.30 21.16
N PRO A 430 -18.67 -7.58 21.45
CA PRO A 430 -20.01 -8.16 21.39
C PRO A 430 -20.33 -8.75 20.01
N ALA A 431 -20.90 -9.96 19.97
CA ALA A 431 -21.14 -10.69 18.72
C ALA A 431 -22.04 -9.96 17.70
N ARG A 432 -22.91 -9.07 18.17
CA ARG A 432 -23.80 -8.24 17.33
C ARG A 432 -23.19 -6.92 16.85
N ALA A 433 -21.95 -6.61 17.21
CA ALA A 433 -21.29 -5.42 16.69
C ALA A 433 -21.01 -5.58 15.18
N ALA A 434 -21.24 -4.51 14.42
CA ALA A 434 -21.06 -4.45 12.97
C ALA A 434 -20.00 -3.42 12.56
N LEU A 435 -19.66 -2.49 13.46
CA LEU A 435 -18.62 -1.48 13.25
C LEU A 435 -17.78 -1.36 14.51
N LEU A 436 -16.45 -1.40 14.34
CA LEU A 436 -15.49 -1.17 15.41
C LEU A 436 -14.69 0.08 15.11
N GLN A 437 -14.48 0.91 16.14
CA GLN A 437 -13.51 2.00 16.11
C GLN A 437 -12.38 1.65 17.09
N VAL A 438 -11.15 1.61 16.59
CA VAL A 438 -9.95 1.23 17.36
C VAL A 438 -9.02 2.42 17.37
N THR A 439 -8.73 2.95 18.57
CA THR A 439 -7.93 4.17 18.74
C THR A 439 -6.76 3.91 19.69
N PRO A 440 -5.51 3.93 19.19
CA PRO A 440 -4.33 3.90 20.05
C PRO A 440 -4.06 5.26 20.68
N GLN A 441 -3.48 5.25 21.88
CA GLN A 441 -3.17 6.43 22.68
C GLN A 441 -1.80 6.26 23.35
N GLY A 442 -0.92 7.25 23.19
CA GLY A 442 0.41 7.27 23.82
C GLY A 442 1.48 6.40 23.15
N THR A 443 1.11 5.42 22.32
CA THR A 443 2.04 4.60 21.51
C THR A 443 1.35 4.13 20.24
N ALA A 444 2.11 3.97 19.16
CA ALA A 444 1.66 3.20 18.01
C ALA A 444 1.59 1.70 18.35
N VAL A 445 0.72 0.97 17.67
CA VAL A 445 0.51 -0.47 17.86
C VAL A 445 0.18 -1.14 16.53
N HIS A 446 0.37 -2.45 16.40
CA HIS A 446 -0.24 -3.23 15.33
C HIS A 446 -1.54 -3.82 15.86
N ALA A 447 -2.57 -3.92 15.01
CA ALA A 447 -3.86 -4.45 15.42
C ALA A 447 -4.56 -5.22 14.30
N ALA A 448 -5.35 -6.23 14.68
CA ALA A 448 -6.20 -6.99 13.79
C ALA A 448 -7.52 -7.34 14.48
N VAL A 449 -8.58 -7.54 13.70
CA VAL A 449 -9.83 -8.14 14.20
C VAL A 449 -9.84 -9.60 13.81
N VAL A 450 -10.00 -10.49 14.79
CA VAL A 450 -10.28 -11.90 14.55
C VAL A 450 -11.77 -12.11 14.68
N VAL A 451 -12.36 -12.69 13.65
CA VAL A 451 -13.76 -13.15 13.63
C VAL A 451 -13.75 -14.67 13.65
N SER A 452 -14.65 -15.28 14.41
CA SER A 452 -14.81 -16.74 14.46
C SER A 452 -16.29 -17.14 14.51
N GLY A 453 -16.60 -18.30 13.92
CA GLY A 453 -17.95 -18.84 13.78
C GLY A 453 -17.92 -20.17 13.04
N ALA A 454 -18.53 -20.22 11.84
CA ALA A 454 -18.43 -21.34 10.90
C ALA A 454 -17.06 -21.44 10.20
N GLY A 455 -16.01 -20.93 10.85
CA GLY A 455 -14.70 -20.63 10.28
C GLY A 455 -14.04 -19.51 11.07
N ALA A 456 -12.99 -18.92 10.50
CA ALA A 456 -12.29 -17.76 11.03
C ALA A 456 -11.85 -16.84 9.90
N ALA A 457 -11.88 -15.52 10.15
CA ALA A 457 -11.29 -14.55 9.25
C ALA A 457 -10.57 -13.49 10.06
N VAL A 458 -9.54 -12.88 9.47
CA VAL A 458 -8.71 -11.87 10.13
C VAL A 458 -8.65 -10.61 9.29
N ILE A 459 -8.97 -9.47 9.92
CA ILE A 459 -8.96 -8.17 9.26
C ILE A 459 -7.81 -7.35 9.84
N PRO A 460 -6.70 -7.14 9.10
CA PRO A 460 -5.62 -6.27 9.55
C PRO A 460 -6.10 -4.81 9.58
N LEU A 461 -5.75 -4.11 10.65
CA LEU A 461 -6.10 -2.71 10.83
C LEU A 461 -4.96 -1.81 10.37
N GLU A 462 -5.32 -0.71 9.73
CA GLU A 462 -4.39 0.32 9.26
C GLU A 462 -4.95 1.71 9.52
N ASP A 463 -4.07 2.71 9.50
CA ASP A 463 -4.47 4.12 9.61
C ASP A 463 -5.36 4.50 8.41
N PRO A 464 -6.48 5.19 8.63
CA PRO A 464 -7.33 5.64 7.53
C PRO A 464 -6.63 6.72 6.71
N VAL A 465 -6.85 6.72 5.40
CA VAL A 465 -6.43 7.82 4.52
C VAL A 465 -7.41 8.98 4.69
N LEU A 466 -7.05 9.95 5.53
CA LEU A 466 -7.95 11.08 5.87
C LEU A 466 -7.60 12.38 5.12
N ASN A 467 -6.38 12.51 4.62
CA ASN A 467 -5.87 13.75 4.07
C ASN A 467 -5.12 13.50 2.76
N GLY A 468 -5.22 14.45 1.83
CA GLY A 468 -4.32 14.57 0.69
C GLY A 468 -3.17 15.51 1.01
N LEU A 469 -2.06 15.33 0.30
CA LEU A 469 -0.98 16.32 0.25
C LEU A 469 -1.16 17.14 -1.03
N VAL A 470 -1.33 18.45 -0.90
CA VAL A 470 -1.35 19.35 -2.04
C VAL A 470 0.09 19.83 -2.28
N PRO A 471 0.71 19.51 -3.43
CA PRO A 471 2.02 20.03 -3.75
C PRO A 471 1.95 21.54 -3.98
N ASP A 472 2.99 22.26 -3.56
CA ASP A 472 3.16 23.67 -3.90
C ASP A 472 3.52 23.78 -5.39
N VAL A 473 2.54 24.15 -6.21
CA VAL A 473 2.71 24.32 -7.66
C VAL A 473 2.92 25.80 -7.99
N GLY A 474 4.12 26.13 -8.45
CA GLY A 474 4.45 27.43 -9.02
C GLY A 474 4.07 27.53 -10.50
N PRO A 475 3.79 28.74 -11.04
CA PRO A 475 3.59 28.94 -12.46
C PRO A 475 4.85 28.52 -13.23
N GLY A 476 4.69 27.62 -14.21
CA GLY A 476 5.77 27.23 -15.10
C GLY A 476 6.19 28.41 -15.97
N LEU A 477 7.49 28.70 -16.03
CA LEU A 477 8.00 29.67 -17.00
C LEU A 477 7.78 29.12 -18.41
N PRO A 478 7.27 29.93 -19.37
CA PRO A 478 7.20 29.52 -20.76
C PRO A 478 8.62 29.18 -21.25
N ARG A 479 8.78 28.00 -21.86
CA ARG A 479 10.04 27.56 -22.47
C ARG A 479 10.26 28.21 -23.82
#